data_AF-A0A8T5FA93-F1
#
_entry.id   AF-A0A8T5FA93-F1
#
_cell.length_a   1.000
_cell.length_b   1.000
_cell.length_c   1.000
_cell.angle_alpha   90.00
_cell.angle_beta   90.00
_cell.angle_gamma   90.00
#
_symmetry.space_group_name_H-M   'P 1'
#
loop_
_entity.id
_entity.type
_entity.pdbx_description
1 polymer ?
#
loop_
_entity_poly.entity_id
_entity_poly.type
_entity_poly.pdbx_seq_one_letter_code
_entity_poly.pdbx_strand_id
1 'polypeptide(L)'
;MENNIMALVGAFIGIAILLGIGTQILGNSVQDCSNLSDYDATSGATQTGWALACESQNTQTQNAYSLLMIVLIVIAAVVILSVVKML
;
A
#
# COMPACT_ATOMS: atom_id res chain seq x y z
N MET A 1 21.58 -21.81 -15.72
CA MET A 1 20.31 -21.62 -14.97
C MET A 1 20.50 -20.72 -13.75
N GLU A 2 21.65 -20.75 -13.05
CA GLU A 2 21.89 -19.88 -11.87
C GLU A 2 21.85 -18.37 -12.14
N ASN A 3 22.32 -17.90 -13.30
CA ASN A 3 22.32 -16.46 -13.62
C ASN A 3 20.90 -15.88 -13.78
N ASN A 4 19.92 -16.71 -14.19
CA ASN A 4 18.53 -16.29 -14.32
C ASN A 4 17.82 -16.22 -12.96
N ILE A 5 18.23 -17.07 -11.99
CA ILE A 5 17.66 -17.05 -10.63
C ILE A 5 18.07 -15.78 -9.90
N MET A 6 19.35 -15.40 -9.94
CA MET A 6 19.83 -14.17 -9.27
C MET A 6 19.21 -12.90 -9.86
N ALA A 7 19.00 -12.84 -11.18
CA ALA A 7 18.31 -11.72 -11.82
C ALA A 7 16.83 -11.64 -11.42
N LEU A 8 16.14 -12.80 -11.32
CA LEU A 8 14.74 -12.87 -10.92
C LEU A 8 14.56 -12.46 -9.43
N VAL A 9 15.47 -12.91 -8.57
CA VAL A 9 15.49 -12.52 -7.15
C VAL A 9 15.78 -11.03 -6.98
N GLY A 10 16.70 -10.45 -7.76
CA GLY A 10 16.99 -9.01 -7.73
C GLY A 10 15.79 -8.15 -8.13
N ALA A 11 15.08 -8.53 -9.19
CA ALA A 11 13.84 -7.85 -9.60
C ALA A 11 12.74 -7.95 -8.53
N PHE A 12 12.65 -9.10 -7.85
CA PHE A 12 11.69 -9.32 -6.77
C PHE A 12 11.94 -8.44 -5.56
N ILE A 13 13.21 -8.34 -5.13
CA ILE A 13 13.61 -7.46 -4.02
C ILE A 13 13.31 -6.00 -4.37
N GLY A 14 13.59 -5.58 -5.61
CA GLY A 14 13.27 -4.22 -6.06
C GLY A 14 11.78 -3.88 -5.99
N ILE A 15 10.91 -4.79 -6.44
CA ILE A 15 9.46 -4.62 -6.38
C ILE A 15 8.98 -4.62 -4.92
N ALA A 16 9.48 -5.54 -4.09
CA ALA A 16 9.11 -5.62 -2.68
C ALA A 16 9.50 -4.35 -1.89
N ILE A 17 10.66 -3.76 -2.17
CA ILE A 17 11.10 -2.49 -1.55
C ILE A 17 10.23 -1.32 -2.02
N LEU A 18 9.97 -1.20 -3.32
CA LEU A 18 9.10 -0.15 -3.86
C LEU A 18 7.69 -0.22 -3.27
N LEU A 19 7.13 -1.43 -3.17
CA LEU A 19 5.84 -1.65 -2.53
C LEU A 19 5.90 -1.38 -1.03
N GLY A 20 6.96 -1.81 -0.33
CA GLY A 20 7.15 -1.57 1.10
C GLY A 20 7.21 -0.08 1.45
N ILE A 21 8.01 0.70 0.73
CA ILE A 21 8.10 2.16 0.92
C ILE A 21 6.78 2.83 0.54
N GLY A 22 6.15 2.41 -0.56
CA GLY A 22 4.82 2.88 -0.95
C GLY A 22 3.80 2.66 0.16
N THR A 23 3.76 1.47 0.75
CA THR A 23 2.85 1.14 1.85
C THR A 23 3.16 1.88 3.15
N GLN A 24 4.42 2.23 3.42
CA GLN A 24 4.77 3.05 4.59
C GLN A 24 4.32 4.51 4.41
N ILE A 25 4.49 5.07 3.21
CA ILE A 25 4.01 6.42 2.90
C ILE A 25 2.48 6.46 3.00
N LEU A 26 1.80 5.45 2.45
CA LEU A 26 0.36 5.30 2.58
C LEU A 26 -0.06 5.06 4.05
N GLY A 27 0.67 4.28 4.83
CA GLY A 27 0.39 4.06 6.25
C GLY A 27 0.49 5.34 7.07
N ASN A 28 1.45 6.20 6.71
CA ASN A 28 1.56 7.55 7.26
C ASN A 28 0.53 8.51 6.66
N SER A 29 -0.24 8.12 5.65
CA SER A 29 -1.33 8.93 5.12
C SER A 29 -2.62 8.67 5.87
N VAL A 30 -2.83 7.50 6.48
CA VAL A 30 -3.98 7.17 7.35
C VAL A 30 -3.74 7.74 8.76
N GLN A 31 -3.79 9.06 8.87
CA GLN A 31 -3.57 9.76 10.13
C GLN A 31 -4.90 10.07 10.82
N ASP A 32 -4.86 10.20 12.14
CA ASP A 32 -6.00 10.67 12.92
C ASP A 32 -6.25 12.16 12.65
N CYS A 33 -7.20 12.45 11.76
CA CYS A 33 -7.58 13.80 11.36
C CYS A 33 -8.21 14.60 12.51
N SER A 34 -8.56 13.97 13.65
CA SER A 34 -9.20 14.65 14.79
C SER A 34 -8.27 15.61 15.54
N ASN A 35 -6.96 15.49 15.33
CA ASN A 35 -5.95 16.38 15.92
C ASN A 35 -5.76 17.69 15.13
N LEU A 36 -6.50 17.87 14.03
CA LEU A 36 -6.40 19.04 13.19
C LEU A 36 -7.26 20.19 13.75
N SER A 37 -6.71 21.40 13.71
CA SER A 37 -7.36 22.58 14.31
C SER A 37 -8.71 22.94 13.67
N ASP A 38 -8.97 22.47 12.45
CA ASP A 38 -10.21 22.70 11.69
C ASP A 38 -11.15 21.48 11.69
N TYR A 39 -10.84 20.45 12.50
CA TYR A 39 -11.68 19.26 12.63
C TYR A 39 -12.96 19.57 13.42
N ASP A 40 -14.11 19.28 12.81
CA ASP A 40 -15.42 19.39 13.47
C ASP A 40 -15.80 18.05 14.12
N ALA A 41 -15.76 18.00 15.45
CA ALA A 41 -16.11 16.81 16.23
C ALA A 41 -17.62 16.54 16.31
N THR A 42 -18.47 17.38 15.72
CA THR A 42 -19.93 17.20 15.73
C THR A 42 -20.32 16.00 14.86
N SER A 43 -21.10 15.07 15.42
CA SER A 43 -21.54 13.87 14.70
C SER A 43 -22.34 14.24 13.45
N GLY A 44 -21.86 13.83 12.27
CA GLY A 44 -22.48 14.13 10.98
C GLY A 44 -22.10 15.48 10.38
N ALA A 45 -21.17 16.23 10.98
CA ALA A 45 -20.61 17.42 10.35
C ALA A 45 -19.76 17.03 9.13
N THR A 46 -19.95 17.79 8.04
CA THR A 46 -19.08 17.71 6.88
C THR A 46 -17.78 18.44 7.21
N GLN A 47 -16.66 17.72 7.24
CA GLN A 47 -15.35 18.35 7.39
C GLN A 47 -15.10 19.34 6.25
N THR A 48 -14.34 20.40 6.53
CA THR A 48 -13.93 21.38 5.50
C THR A 48 -12.44 21.64 5.61
N GLY A 49 -11.86 22.36 4.64
CA GLY A 49 -10.45 22.75 4.71
C GLY A 49 -9.47 21.58 4.67
N TRP A 50 -8.51 21.59 5.58
CA TRP A 50 -7.47 20.57 5.69
C TRP A 50 -8.01 19.28 6.31
N ALA A 51 -9.01 19.36 7.20
CA ALA A 51 -9.66 18.17 7.78
C ALA A 51 -10.36 17.34 6.69
N LEU A 52 -11.04 18.00 5.74
CA LEU A 52 -11.64 17.32 4.58
C LEU A 52 -10.59 16.69 3.66
N ALA A 53 -9.48 17.40 3.42
CA ALA A 53 -8.39 16.88 2.60
C ALA A 53 -7.75 15.64 3.27
N CYS A 54 -7.60 15.66 4.60
CA CYS A 54 -7.13 14.54 5.40
C CYS A 54 -8.06 13.32 5.28
N GLU A 55 -9.37 13.48 5.51
CA GLU A 55 -10.33 12.36 5.40
C GLU A 55 -10.43 11.81 3.96
N SER A 56 -10.36 12.69 2.97
CA SER A 56 -10.35 12.31 1.55
C SER A 56 -9.10 11.49 1.20
N GLN A 57 -7.93 11.92 1.66
CA GLN A 57 -6.68 11.17 1.46
C GLN A 57 -6.65 9.86 2.25
N ASN A 58 -7.17 9.81 3.47
CA ASN A 58 -7.35 8.58 4.24
C ASN A 58 -8.19 7.56 3.46
N THR A 59 -9.31 8.02 2.91
CA THR A 59 -10.23 7.17 2.13
C THR A 59 -9.57 6.67 0.84
N GLN A 60 -8.88 7.55 0.10
CA GLN A 60 -8.14 7.16 -1.10
C GLN A 60 -7.02 6.15 -0.79
N THR A 61 -6.36 6.33 0.36
CA THR A 61 -5.28 5.47 0.82
C THR A 61 -5.80 4.08 1.21
N GLN A 62 -6.95 3.98 1.88
CA GLN A 62 -7.58 2.68 2.17
C GLN A 62 -7.93 1.90 0.88
N ASN A 63 -8.40 2.59 -0.16
CA ASN A 63 -8.67 1.95 -1.45
C ASN A 63 -7.38 1.42 -2.11
N ALA A 64 -6.27 2.14 -1.96
CA ALA A 64 -4.97 1.69 -2.44
C ALA A 64 -4.42 0.49 -1.64
N TYR A 65 -4.71 0.40 -0.33
CA TYR A 65 -4.39 -0.80 0.48
C TYR A 65 -5.06 -2.07 -0.03
N SER A 66 -6.33 -1.97 -0.47
CA SER A 66 -7.05 -3.10 -1.06
C SER A 66 -6.37 -3.62 -2.34
N LEU A 67 -5.95 -2.71 -3.21
CA LEU A 67 -5.20 -3.05 -4.43
C LEU A 67 -3.83 -3.67 -4.13
N LEU A 68 -3.14 -3.18 -3.10
CA LEU A 68 -1.86 -3.72 -2.63
C LEU A 68 -1.97 -5.17 -2.15
N MET A 69 -3.02 -5.53 -1.41
CA MET A 69 -3.27 -6.92 -1.02
C MET A 69 -3.38 -7.85 -2.23
N ILE A 70 -4.11 -7.43 -3.27
CA ILE A 70 -4.28 -8.22 -4.50
C ILE A 70 -2.94 -8.43 -5.19
N VAL A 71 -2.11 -7.38 -5.29
CA VAL A 71 -0.77 -7.47 -5.90
C VAL A 71 0.11 -8.47 -5.13
N LEU A 72 0.09 -8.45 -3.80
CA LEU A 72 0.83 -9.42 -2.99
C LEU A 72 0.40 -10.87 -3.24
N ILE A 73 -0.91 -11.12 -3.42
CA ILE A 73 -1.44 -12.46 -3.75
C ILE A 73 -0.94 -12.93 -5.12
N VAL A 74 -0.97 -12.05 -6.13
CA VAL A 74 -0.48 -12.40 -7.48
C VAL A 74 1.02 -12.72 -7.44
N ILE A 75 1.79 -11.91 -6.72
CA ILE A 75 3.23 -12.15 -6.56
C ILE A 75 3.49 -13.51 -5.88
N ALA A 76 2.78 -13.83 -4.81
CA ALA A 76 2.91 -15.13 -4.13
C ALA A 76 2.58 -16.31 -5.07
N ALA A 77 1.52 -16.19 -5.88
CA ALA A 77 1.16 -17.22 -6.86
C ALA A 77 2.26 -17.42 -7.92
N VAL A 78 2.85 -16.34 -8.44
CA VAL A 78 3.95 -16.41 -9.42
C VAL A 78 5.18 -17.10 -8.82
N VAL A 79 5.50 -16.86 -7.55
CA VAL A 79 6.63 -17.52 -6.86
C VAL A 79 6.38 -19.02 -6.69
N ILE A 80 5.18 -19.42 -6.29
CA ILE A 80 4.84 -20.85 -6.17
C ILE A 80 4.96 -21.53 -7.54
N LEU A 81 4.43 -20.90 -8.60
CA LEU A 81 4.50 -21.45 -9.95
C LEU A 81 5.93 -21.51 -10.49
N SER A 82 6.80 -20.55 -10.17
CA SER A 82 8.19 -20.57 -10.63
C SER A 82 9.02 -21.65 -9.94
N VAL A 83 8.78 -21.90 -8.65
CA VAL A 83 9.41 -23.01 -7.91
C VAL A 83 8.89 -24.36 -8.39
N VAL A 84 7.57 -24.52 -8.54
CA VAL A 84 6.95 -25.78 -8.99
C VAL A 84 7.41 -26.16 -10.40
N LYS A 85 7.66 -25.18 -11.29
CA LYS A 85 8.09 -25.45 -12.67
C LYS A 85 9.60 -25.70 -12.81
N MET A 86 10.38 -25.46 -11.75
CA MET A 86 11.81 -25.80 -11.67
C MET A 86 12.10 -27.16 -11.03
N LEU A 87 11.13 -27.74 -10.30
CA LEU A 87 11.13 -29.12 -9.83
C LEU A 87 10.58 -30.06 -10.91
#